data_AF-A0A075G7D2-F1
#
_entry.id   AF-A0A075G7D2-F1
#
_cell.length_a   1.000
_cell.length_b   1.000
_cell.length_c   1.000
_cell.angle_alpha   90.00
_cell.angle_beta   90.00
_cell.angle_gamma   90.00
#
_symmetry.space_group_name_H-M   'P 1'
#
loop_
_entity.id
_entity.type
_entity.pdbx_description
1 polymer ?
#
loop_
_entity_poly.entity_id
_entity_poly.type
_entity_poly.pdbx_seq_one_letter_code
_entity_poly.pdbx_strand_id
1 'polypeptide(L)'
;MSEDSVNVASDDKIPTPEIYKCCDNPQITYNAPVNINVEERTIGSVDVWRCASCKKSFCEEKQLGIESITDIVGMPRIEDDEKWAVVVSKLQKGRDKWKLIKLKESGVLKFETADEQVIDLKIEGYKIVDDFHSSFLVLDYLHKAVEI
;
A
#
# COMPACT_ATOMS: atom_id res chain seq x y z
N MET A 1 35.99 17.08 -47.56
CA MET A 1 35.12 16.05 -46.98
C MET A 1 35.89 15.46 -45.82
N SER A 2 35.56 15.89 -44.60
CA SER A 2 36.16 15.44 -43.36
C SER A 2 34.99 15.02 -42.48
N GLU A 3 34.92 13.73 -42.21
CA GLU A 3 33.81 13.05 -41.55
C GLU A 3 33.69 13.55 -40.11
N ASP A 4 32.55 14.16 -39.79
CA ASP A 4 32.18 14.51 -38.42
C ASP A 4 31.95 13.21 -37.64
N SER A 5 32.75 13.03 -36.60
CA SER A 5 32.70 11.89 -35.70
C SER A 5 31.42 11.96 -34.87
N VAL A 6 30.53 11.01 -35.08
CA VAL A 6 29.32 10.81 -34.27
C VAL A 6 29.74 10.52 -32.83
N ASN A 7 29.45 11.46 -31.94
CA ASN A 7 29.62 11.35 -30.51
C ASN A 7 28.68 10.24 -30.01
N VAL A 8 29.23 9.06 -29.72
CA VAL A 8 28.48 7.95 -29.10
C VAL A 8 28.23 8.36 -27.65
N ALA A 9 27.00 8.77 -27.36
CA ALA A 9 26.54 8.98 -26.00
C ALA A 9 26.78 7.69 -25.20
N SER A 10 27.55 7.80 -24.11
CA SER A 10 27.77 6.70 -23.17
C SER A 10 26.42 6.24 -22.65
N ASP A 11 26.11 4.97 -22.90
CA ASP A 11 24.95 4.27 -22.36
C ASP A 11 25.19 4.07 -20.86
N ASP A 12 24.96 5.14 -20.09
CA ASP A 12 25.04 5.13 -18.63
C ASP A 12 23.94 4.21 -18.12
N LYS A 13 24.27 2.92 -17.97
CA LYS A 13 23.40 1.92 -17.34
C LYS A 13 23.00 2.42 -15.97
N ILE A 14 21.75 2.84 -15.85
CA ILE A 14 21.13 3.14 -14.56
C ILE A 14 21.28 1.89 -13.68
N PRO A 15 21.99 1.97 -12.55
CA PRO A 15 22.16 0.81 -11.69
C PRO A 15 20.79 0.36 -11.18
N THR A 16 20.55 -0.96 -11.18
CA THR A 16 19.33 -1.52 -10.63
C THR A 16 19.18 -1.09 -9.18
N PRO A 17 18.02 -0.55 -8.77
CA PRO A 17 17.81 -0.13 -7.40
C PRO A 17 17.98 -1.31 -6.44
N GLU A 18 18.48 -1.02 -5.25
CA GLU A 18 18.68 -2.03 -4.23
C GLU A 18 17.35 -2.68 -3.82
N ILE A 19 17.26 -4.00 -3.97
CA ILE A 19 16.06 -4.75 -3.59
C ILE A 19 15.99 -4.83 -2.07
N TYR A 20 14.94 -4.24 -1.49
CA TYR A 20 14.70 -4.33 -0.06
C TYR A 20 14.58 -5.79 0.41
N LYS A 21 15.34 -6.14 1.45
CA LYS A 21 15.27 -7.42 2.17
C LYS A 21 14.87 -7.17 3.61
N CYS A 22 13.85 -7.89 4.09
CA CYS A 22 13.37 -7.74 5.47
C CYS A 22 14.26 -8.41 6.54
N CYS A 23 15.21 -9.25 6.12
CA CYS A 23 16.23 -9.91 6.93
C CYS A 23 17.28 -10.57 6.02
N ASP A 24 18.35 -11.15 6.57
CA ASP A 24 19.45 -11.76 5.81
C ASP A 24 18.99 -12.87 4.85
N ASN A 25 18.01 -13.69 5.28
CA ASN A 25 17.43 -14.76 4.47
C ASN A 25 15.89 -14.66 4.46
N PRO A 26 15.30 -13.78 3.63
CA PRO A 26 13.86 -13.64 3.52
C PRO A 26 13.20 -14.93 3.03
N GLN A 27 12.13 -15.33 3.70
CA GLN A 27 11.31 -16.50 3.32
C GLN A 27 9.88 -16.02 3.14
N ILE A 28 9.60 -15.38 2.01
CA ILE A 28 8.31 -14.71 1.79
C ILE A 28 7.25 -15.74 1.40
N THR A 29 6.17 -15.78 2.17
CA THR A 29 5.02 -16.66 1.94
C THR A 29 3.75 -15.83 1.89
N TYR A 30 2.81 -16.23 1.04
CA TYR A 30 1.45 -15.71 1.10
C TYR A 30 0.81 -16.11 2.43
N ASN A 31 0.20 -15.15 3.14
CA ASN A 31 -0.41 -15.38 4.44
C ASN A 31 -1.93 -15.48 4.32
N ALA A 32 -2.59 -14.43 3.84
CA ALA A 32 -4.04 -14.39 3.69
C ALA A 32 -4.48 -13.18 2.83
N PRO A 33 -5.67 -13.26 2.19
CA PRO A 33 -6.36 -12.07 1.75
C PRO A 33 -7.18 -11.46 2.91
N VAL A 34 -7.43 -10.16 2.81
CA VAL A 34 -8.49 -9.45 3.52
C VAL A 34 -9.42 -8.86 2.46
N ASN A 35 -10.61 -9.45 2.30
CA ASN A 35 -11.56 -9.00 1.27
C ASN A 35 -12.35 -7.81 1.79
N ILE A 36 -12.55 -6.81 0.93
CA ILE A 36 -13.30 -5.60 1.25
C ILE A 36 -14.60 -5.61 0.45
N ASN A 37 -15.71 -5.58 1.18
CA ASN A 37 -17.03 -5.76 0.63
C ASN A 37 -17.90 -4.52 0.85
N VAL A 38 -18.78 -4.27 -0.12
CA VAL A 38 -19.89 -3.32 -0.04
C VAL A 38 -21.15 -4.04 -0.54
N GLU A 39 -22.17 -4.10 0.30
CA GLU A 39 -23.43 -4.81 0.02
C GLU A 39 -23.16 -6.27 -0.38
N GLU A 40 -22.35 -6.96 0.44
CA GLU A 40 -21.93 -8.37 0.23
C GLU A 40 -21.08 -8.63 -1.02
N ARG A 41 -20.80 -7.59 -1.82
CA ARG A 41 -19.97 -7.68 -3.03
C ARG A 41 -18.54 -7.25 -2.73
N THR A 42 -17.58 -8.10 -3.07
CA THR A 42 -16.17 -7.74 -3.01
C THR A 42 -15.83 -6.66 -4.05
N ILE A 43 -15.34 -5.52 -3.56
CA ILE A 43 -14.88 -4.38 -4.38
C ILE A 43 -13.36 -4.32 -4.47
N GLY A 44 -12.64 -5.07 -3.62
CA GLY A 44 -11.19 -5.22 -3.66
C GLY A 44 -10.70 -6.11 -2.53
N SER A 45 -9.38 -6.31 -2.46
CA SER A 45 -8.76 -7.08 -1.40
C SER A 45 -7.38 -6.51 -1.04
N VAL A 46 -6.95 -6.78 0.18
CA VAL A 46 -5.56 -6.59 0.60
C VAL A 46 -4.91 -7.96 0.68
N ASP A 47 -3.92 -8.21 -0.17
CA ASP A 47 -3.10 -9.42 -0.07
C ASP A 47 -2.04 -9.22 1.01
N VAL A 48 -2.02 -10.13 1.99
CA VAL A 48 -1.05 -10.10 3.09
C VAL A 48 0.00 -11.17 2.84
N TRP A 49 1.24 -10.73 2.75
CA TRP A 49 2.43 -11.56 2.71
C TRP A 49 3.13 -11.53 4.06
N ARG A 50 3.88 -12.58 4.36
CA ARG A 50 4.66 -12.66 5.59
C ARG A 50 6.02 -13.30 5.34
N CYS A 51 7.05 -12.78 5.98
CA CYS A 51 8.33 -13.47 6.03
C CYS A 51 8.29 -14.56 7.11
N ALA A 52 8.46 -15.83 6.74
CA ALA A 52 8.52 -16.94 7.69
C ALA A 52 9.75 -16.85 8.62
N SER A 53 10.82 -16.16 8.20
CA SER A 53 12.04 -15.94 8.97
C SER A 53 11.86 -14.86 10.05
N CYS A 54 11.68 -13.59 9.65
CA CYS A 54 11.59 -12.46 10.58
C CYS A 54 10.16 -12.07 11.00
N LYS A 55 9.14 -12.77 10.50
CA LYS A 55 7.72 -12.58 10.82
C LYS A 55 7.09 -11.25 10.40
N LYS A 56 7.84 -10.32 9.79
CA LYS A 56 7.32 -9.07 9.20
C LYS A 56 6.24 -9.37 8.14
N SER A 57 5.22 -8.52 8.11
CA SER A 57 4.10 -8.60 7.17
C SER A 57 4.15 -7.47 6.16
N PHE A 58 3.76 -7.78 4.92
CA PHE A 58 3.68 -6.84 3.81
C PHE A 58 2.27 -6.91 3.26
N CYS A 59 1.69 -5.76 2.96
CA CYS A 59 0.35 -5.69 2.41
C CYS A 59 0.41 -5.06 1.03
N GLU A 60 -0.35 -5.64 0.11
CA GLU A 60 -0.50 -5.14 -1.24
C GLU A 60 -1.97 -4.91 -1.53
N GLU A 61 -2.29 -3.74 -2.07
CA GLU A 61 -3.63 -3.41 -2.51
C GLU A 61 -3.93 -4.14 -3.82
N LYS A 62 -5.05 -4.86 -3.87
CA LYS A 62 -5.58 -5.47 -5.10
C LYS A 62 -6.94 -4.87 -5.37
N GLN A 63 -6.99 -3.95 -6.32
CA GLN A 63 -8.26 -3.46 -6.86
C GLN A 63 -8.53 -4.05 -8.24
N LEU A 64 -9.80 -4.24 -8.55
CA LEU A 64 -10.24 -4.60 -9.89
C LEU A 64 -10.23 -3.35 -10.78
N GLY A 65 -9.58 -3.43 -11.95
CA GLY A 65 -9.59 -2.36 -12.96
C GLY A 65 -8.60 -1.21 -12.72
N ILE A 66 -7.52 -1.45 -11.97
CA ILE A 66 -6.35 -0.55 -11.97
C ILE A 66 -5.58 -0.77 -13.29
N GLU A 67 -5.38 0.32 -14.04
CA GLU A 67 -4.58 0.32 -15.28
C GLU A 67 -3.15 0.84 -15.04
N SER A 68 -2.90 1.47 -13.89
CA SER A 68 -1.60 2.03 -13.49
C SER A 68 -0.80 1.05 -12.64
N ILE A 69 0.45 0.80 -13.01
CA ILE A 69 1.38 0.01 -12.20
C ILE A 69 1.99 0.90 -11.13
N THR A 70 2.14 0.40 -9.90
CA THR A 70 2.86 1.12 -8.84
C THR A 70 4.35 1.23 -9.18
N ASP A 71 4.94 2.39 -8.90
CA ASP A 71 6.39 2.59 -9.06
C ASP A 71 7.23 1.77 -8.06
N ILE A 72 6.57 1.21 -7.03
CA ILE A 72 7.22 0.40 -5.99
C ILE A 72 7.26 -1.05 -6.44
N VAL A 73 8.44 -1.50 -6.89
CA VAL A 73 8.69 -2.91 -7.20
C VAL A 73 9.10 -3.66 -5.93
N GLY A 74 8.40 -4.77 -5.63
CA GLY A 74 8.72 -5.66 -4.52
C GLY A 74 7.77 -5.53 -3.33
N MET A 75 8.28 -5.75 -2.12
CA MET A 75 7.48 -5.76 -0.89
C MET A 75 7.50 -4.37 -0.23
N PRO A 76 6.37 -3.65 -0.17
CA PRO A 76 6.32 -2.33 0.44
C PRO A 76 6.77 -2.37 1.91
N ARG A 77 7.68 -1.47 2.29
CA ARG A 77 8.16 -1.33 3.67
C ARG A 77 7.25 -0.39 4.46
N ILE A 78 7.01 -0.74 5.72
CA ILE A 78 6.52 0.18 6.77
C ILE A 78 7.63 0.38 7.81
N GLU A 79 7.60 1.49 8.52
CA GLU A 79 8.47 1.71 9.67
C GLU A 79 8.05 0.85 10.87
N ASP A 80 8.94 0.69 11.84
CA ASP A 80 8.70 -0.20 12.98
C ASP A 80 7.58 0.34 13.92
N ASP A 81 7.28 1.64 13.87
CA ASP A 81 6.16 2.29 14.58
C ASP A 81 4.85 2.33 13.77
N GLU A 82 4.87 1.84 12.53
CA GLU A 82 3.73 1.83 11.62
C GLU A 82 3.01 0.48 11.60
N LYS A 83 1.74 0.51 11.19
CA LYS A 83 0.92 -0.67 10.91
C LYS A 83 0.23 -0.53 9.57
N TRP A 84 -0.01 -1.67 8.93
CA TRP A 84 -0.88 -1.73 7.76
C TRP A 84 -2.33 -1.53 8.17
N ALA A 85 -2.98 -0.53 7.58
CA ALA A 85 -4.38 -0.22 7.82
C ALA A 85 -5.09 0.11 6.50
N VAL A 86 -6.41 0.00 6.53
CA VAL A 86 -7.27 0.49 5.46
C VAL A 86 -8.01 1.71 5.97
N VAL A 87 -8.01 2.79 5.18
CA VAL A 87 -8.92 3.92 5.36
C VAL A 87 -10.19 3.63 4.57
N VAL A 88 -11.34 3.95 5.16
CA VAL A 88 -12.64 3.94 4.49
C VAL A 88 -13.20 5.35 4.50
N SER A 89 -13.51 5.90 3.32
CA SER A 89 -14.17 7.19 3.17
C SER A 89 -15.67 7.01 2.97
N LYS A 90 -16.48 7.72 3.76
CA LYS A 90 -17.93 7.82 3.54
C LYS A 90 -18.30 8.76 2.39
N LEU A 91 -17.35 9.57 1.92
CA LEU A 91 -17.56 10.57 0.87
C LEU A 91 -17.37 9.98 -0.53
N GLN A 92 -16.57 8.91 -0.63
CA GLN A 92 -16.24 8.25 -1.90
C GLN A 92 -17.09 6.99 -2.12
N LYS A 93 -17.13 6.50 -3.37
CA LYS A 93 -17.97 5.37 -3.78
C LYS A 93 -17.17 4.32 -4.54
N GLY A 94 -17.70 3.10 -4.60
CA GLY A 94 -17.10 2.02 -5.37
C GLY A 94 -15.68 1.70 -4.91
N ARG A 95 -14.76 1.53 -5.87
CA ARG A 95 -13.34 1.23 -5.59
C ARG A 95 -12.63 2.33 -4.81
N ASP A 96 -13.06 3.58 -4.97
CA ASP A 96 -12.43 4.75 -4.34
C ASP A 96 -12.86 4.92 -2.87
N LYS A 97 -13.78 4.07 -2.37
CA LYS A 97 -14.28 4.11 -1.00
C LYS A 97 -13.20 3.75 0.02
N TRP A 98 -12.12 3.10 -0.38
CA TRP A 98 -11.08 2.62 0.53
C TRP A 98 -9.68 2.75 -0.06
N LYS A 99 -8.67 2.74 0.80
CA LYS A 99 -7.25 2.75 0.40
C LYS A 99 -6.38 2.07 1.45
N LEU A 100 -5.40 1.28 1.01
CA LEU A 100 -4.36 0.73 1.87
C LEU A 100 -3.38 1.83 2.26
N ILE A 101 -3.08 1.94 3.55
CA ILE A 101 -2.16 2.96 4.09
C ILE A 101 -1.17 2.35 5.09
N LYS A 102 -0.11 3.12 5.33
CA LYS A 102 0.80 2.96 6.47
C LYS A 102 0.33 3.90 7.57
N LEU A 103 -0.05 3.35 8.71
CA LEU A 103 -0.66 4.11 9.80
C LEU A 103 0.27 4.14 11.01
N LYS A 104 0.64 5.35 11.44
CA LYS A 104 1.41 5.57 12.68
C LYS A 104 0.53 5.44 13.92
N GLU A 105 1.14 5.38 15.09
CA GLU A 105 0.39 5.35 16.35
C GLU A 105 -0.39 6.65 16.60
N SER A 106 0.20 7.81 16.29
CA SER A 106 -0.41 9.12 16.46
C SER A 106 0.12 10.13 15.42
N GLY A 107 -0.60 11.25 15.25
CA GLY A 107 -0.18 12.35 14.37
C GLY A 107 -1.23 12.72 13.33
N VAL A 108 -0.77 13.07 12.13
CA VAL A 108 -1.61 13.45 11.00
C VAL A 108 -1.20 12.66 9.76
N LEU A 109 -2.16 12.04 9.10
CA LEU A 109 -2.02 11.40 7.80
C LEU A 109 -2.44 12.39 6.71
N LYS A 110 -1.56 12.64 5.74
CA LYS A 110 -1.93 13.30 4.49
C LYS A 110 -2.60 12.29 3.58
N PHE A 111 -3.90 12.38 3.45
CA PHE A 111 -4.71 11.47 2.66
C PHE A 111 -5.10 12.12 1.33
N GLU A 112 -4.71 11.48 0.23
CA GLU A 112 -5.11 11.88 -1.12
C GLU A 112 -6.41 11.16 -1.50
N THR A 113 -7.46 11.95 -1.73
CA THR A 113 -8.77 11.50 -2.20
C THR A 113 -8.74 11.21 -3.71
N ALA A 114 -9.80 10.60 -4.24
CA ALA A 114 -9.86 10.23 -5.67
C ALA A 114 -9.96 11.43 -6.62
N ASP A 115 -10.34 12.61 -6.11
CA ASP A 115 -10.29 13.89 -6.83
C ASP A 115 -8.96 14.63 -6.60
N GLU A 116 -7.91 13.91 -6.20
CA GLU A 116 -6.53 14.40 -6.02
C GLU A 116 -6.38 15.50 -4.95
N GLN A 117 -7.40 15.69 -4.10
CA GLN A 117 -7.29 16.60 -2.96
C GLN A 117 -6.54 15.92 -1.82
N VAL A 118 -5.63 16.66 -1.19
CA VAL A 118 -4.92 16.19 0.01
C VAL A 118 -5.58 16.78 1.25
N ILE A 119 -6.12 15.90 2.09
CA ILE A 119 -6.72 16.25 3.39
C ILE A 119 -5.88 15.71 4.54
N ASP A 120 -5.95 16.38 5.68
CA ASP A 120 -5.25 15.99 6.91
C ASP A 120 -6.19 15.18 7.81
N LEU A 121 -5.90 13.89 7.98
CA LEU A 121 -6.65 12.99 8.87
C LEU A 121 -5.89 12.79 10.19
N LYS A 122 -6.53 13.11 11.30
CA LYS A 122 -5.94 12.93 12.64
C LYS A 122 -5.83 11.45 13.00
N ILE A 123 -4.71 11.06 13.59
CA ILE A 123 -4.46 9.70 14.06
C ILE A 123 -4.28 9.67 15.59
N GLU A 124 -4.99 8.76 16.26
CA GLU A 124 -4.81 8.46 17.68
C GLU A 124 -4.92 6.95 17.93
N GLY A 125 -3.90 6.35 18.55
CA GLY A 125 -3.90 4.94 18.93
C GLY A 125 -4.06 3.98 17.75
N TYR A 126 -3.38 4.24 16.64
CA TYR A 126 -3.51 3.50 15.37
C TYR A 126 -4.95 3.51 14.79
N LYS A 127 -5.65 4.64 14.93
CA LYS A 127 -6.98 4.85 14.33
C LYS A 127 -7.10 6.25 13.77
N ILE A 128 -7.83 6.39 12.67
CA ILE A 128 -8.26 7.68 12.14
C ILE A 128 -9.42 8.22 12.98
N VAL A 129 -9.30 9.47 13.41
CA VAL A 129 -10.31 10.20 14.19
C VAL A 129 -10.88 11.30 13.29
N ASP A 130 -11.94 10.97 12.56
CA ASP A 130 -12.65 11.86 11.63
C ASP A 130 -14.13 11.46 11.52
N ASP A 131 -15.01 12.41 11.17
CA ASP A 131 -16.44 12.16 11.03
C ASP A 131 -16.79 11.37 9.76
N PHE A 132 -15.98 11.56 8.70
CA PHE A 132 -16.22 11.03 7.37
C PHE A 132 -15.30 9.88 6.98
N HIS A 133 -14.24 9.64 7.75
CA HIS A 133 -13.28 8.57 7.52
C HIS A 133 -13.18 7.65 8.73
N SER A 134 -13.14 6.34 8.47
CA SER A 134 -12.81 5.33 9.48
C SER A 134 -11.59 4.53 9.03
N SER A 135 -11.07 3.70 9.92
CA SER A 135 -9.94 2.83 9.61
C SER A 135 -9.98 1.52 10.36
N PHE A 136 -9.41 0.48 9.78
CA PHE A 136 -9.14 -0.79 10.48
C PHE A 136 -7.74 -1.31 10.16
N LEU A 137 -7.15 -2.05 11.12
CA LEU A 137 -5.85 -2.67 10.94
C LEU A 137 -6.00 -3.96 10.12
N VAL A 138 -5.20 -4.13 9.08
CA VAL A 138 -5.32 -5.26 8.15
C VAL A 138 -5.11 -6.60 8.87
N LEU A 139 -4.13 -6.66 9.77
CA LEU A 139 -3.76 -7.90 10.45
C LEU A 139 -4.82 -8.42 11.43
N ASP A 140 -5.80 -7.60 11.82
CA ASP A 140 -6.90 -8.02 12.69
C ASP A 140 -7.99 -8.81 11.92
N TYR A 141 -7.92 -8.79 10.58
CA TYR A 141 -8.94 -9.33 9.66
C TYR A 141 -8.39 -10.41 8.71
N LEU A 142 -7.24 -10.99 9.01
CA LEU A 142 -6.71 -12.11 8.22
C LEU A 142 -7.75 -13.23 8.06
N HIS A 143 -7.91 -13.72 6.84
CA HIS A 143 -8.89 -14.77 6.48
C HIS A 143 -10.36 -14.37 6.66
N LYS A 144 -10.67 -13.07 6.73
CA LYS A 144 -12.03 -12.55 6.85
C LYS A 144 -12.35 -11.56 5.74
N ALA A 145 -13.63 -11.45 5.43
CA ALA A 145 -14.15 -10.30 4.70
C ALA A 145 -14.51 -9.18 5.68
N VAL A 146 -14.30 -7.94 5.25
CA VAL A 146 -14.66 -6.73 5.97
C VAL A 146 -15.75 -6.02 5.17
N GLU A 147 -16.90 -5.82 5.80
CA GLU A 147 -18.00 -5.04 5.24
C GLU A 147 -17.81 -3.57 5.63
N ILE A 148 -17.88 -2.64 4.65
CA ILE A 148 -17.55 -1.22 4.84
C ILE A 148 -18.60 -0.24 4.29
#